data_AF-A0A929WQD6-F1
#
_entry.id   AF-A0A929WQD6-F1
#
_cell.length_a   1.000
_cell.length_b   1.000
_cell.length_c   1.000
_cell.angle_alpha   90.00
_cell.angle_beta   90.00
_cell.angle_gamma   90.00
#
_symmetry.space_group_name_H-M   'P 1'
#
loop_
_entity.id
_entity.type
_entity.pdbx_description
1 polymer ?
#
loop_
_entity_poly.entity_id
_entity_poly.type
_entity_poly.pdbx_seq_one_letter_code
_entity_poly.pdbx_strand_id
1 'polypeptide(L)'
;MAEDLEVSKEKWQRWIRELTEGDECVIKKLQKAADLCDELSRRQTEAKWGREEGPVAFQRVYASYWQQEKTALEGMIQNVGKFADAVKEALANLEAGDEDAATKLNQKVAGIPSMYMSEEKRRLLDSEFGALPIPPDLFY
;
A
#
# COMPACT_ATOMS: atom_id res chain seq x y z
N MET A 1 4.12 -34.42 9.97
CA MET A 1 3.06 -33.98 10.92
C MET A 1 3.59 -33.03 11.99
N ALA A 2 4.35 -33.48 13.00
CA ALA A 2 4.87 -32.56 14.04
C ALA A 2 5.93 -31.57 13.51
N GLU A 3 6.85 -32.06 12.66
CA GLU A 3 7.90 -31.24 12.04
C GLU A 3 7.33 -30.22 11.03
N ASP A 4 6.35 -30.62 10.20
CA ASP A 4 5.64 -29.70 9.28
C ASP A 4 4.88 -28.58 10.02
N LEU A 5 4.35 -28.90 11.21
CA LEU A 5 3.65 -27.96 12.07
C LEU A 5 4.61 -26.90 12.62
N GLU A 6 5.79 -27.33 13.07
CA GLU A 6 6.84 -26.46 13.61
C GLU A 6 7.40 -25.53 12.52
N VAL A 7 7.69 -26.07 11.33
CA VAL A 7 8.11 -25.28 10.16
C VAL A 7 7.04 -24.25 9.75
N SER A 8 5.75 -24.62 9.82
CA SER A 8 4.65 -23.70 9.51
C SER A 8 4.55 -22.56 10.53
N LYS A 9 4.71 -22.86 11.82
CA LYS A 9 4.73 -21.84 12.90
C LYS A 9 5.88 -20.85 12.72
N GLU A 10 7.10 -21.33 12.53
CA GLU A 10 8.27 -20.49 12.36
C GLU A 10 8.12 -19.55 11.16
N LYS A 11 7.61 -20.08 10.04
CA LYS A 11 7.35 -19.30 8.83
C LYS A 11 6.34 -18.18 9.08
N TRP A 12 5.21 -18.48 9.73
CA TRP A 12 4.16 -17.51 10.01
C TRP A 12 4.61 -16.44 11.01
N GLN A 13 5.36 -16.83 12.05
CA GLN A 13 5.97 -15.89 12.98
C GLN A 13 6.97 -14.97 12.29
N ARG A 14 7.81 -15.53 11.41
CA ARG A 14 8.76 -14.74 10.61
C ARG A 14 8.04 -13.72 9.72
N TRP A 15 6.96 -14.10 9.07
CA TRP A 15 6.15 -13.17 8.27
C TRP A 15 5.60 -12.03 9.11
N ILE A 16 5.04 -12.29 10.29
CA ILE A 16 4.54 -11.25 11.19
C ILE A 16 5.66 -10.26 11.53
N ARG A 17 6.86 -10.76 11.84
CA ARG A 17 8.01 -9.91 12.15
C ARG A 17 8.40 -9.03 10.96
N GLU A 18 8.65 -9.64 9.80
CA GLU A 18 9.10 -8.90 8.60
C GLU A 18 8.05 -7.86 8.13
N LEU A 19 6.76 -8.14 8.31
CA LEU A 19 5.69 -7.25 7.90
C LEU A 19 5.44 -6.12 8.90
N THR A 20 5.54 -6.39 10.21
CA THR A 20 4.99 -5.49 11.25
C THR A 20 5.97 -5.06 12.33
N GLU A 21 7.10 -5.76 12.53
CA GLU A 21 7.99 -5.54 13.68
C GLU A 21 9.37 -5.00 13.27
N GLY A 22 9.86 -4.02 14.03
CA GLY A 22 11.15 -3.36 13.79
C GLY A 22 11.06 -2.18 12.83
N ASP A 23 12.13 -1.38 12.80
CA ASP A 23 12.16 -0.10 12.08
C ASP A 23 12.22 -0.23 10.56
N GLU A 24 12.56 -1.43 10.10
CA GLU A 24 12.71 -1.79 8.68
C GLU A 24 11.65 -2.78 8.20
N CYS A 25 10.58 -2.99 8.98
CA CYS A 25 9.45 -3.80 8.54
C CYS A 25 8.71 -3.13 7.36
N VAL A 26 7.93 -3.92 6.63
CA VAL A 26 7.20 -3.45 5.44
C VAL A 26 6.29 -2.27 5.78
N ILE A 27 5.53 -2.34 6.89
CA ILE A 27 4.65 -1.24 7.31
C ILE A 27 5.45 0.06 7.53
N LYS A 28 6.61 -0.02 8.21
CA LYS A 28 7.43 1.18 8.46
C LYS A 28 8.02 1.76 7.17
N LYS A 29 8.43 0.91 6.23
CA LYS A 29 8.93 1.35 4.92
C LYS A 29 7.83 2.05 4.10
N LEU A 30 6.63 1.47 4.07
CA LEU A 30 5.47 2.08 3.41
C LEU A 30 5.09 3.41 4.08
N GLN A 31 5.12 3.49 5.42
CA GLN A 31 4.82 4.72 6.14
C GLN A 31 5.84 5.82 5.81
N LYS A 32 7.14 5.50 5.84
CA LYS A 32 8.21 6.43 5.43
C LYS A 32 7.97 6.95 4.00
N ALA A 33 7.59 6.08 3.08
CA ALA A 33 7.27 6.47 1.70
C ALA A 33 6.02 7.37 1.61
N ALA A 34 4.98 7.09 2.41
CA ALA A 34 3.77 7.91 2.47
C ALA A 34 4.05 9.31 3.02
N ASP A 35 4.89 9.41 4.06
CA ASP A 35 5.31 10.68 4.64
C ASP A 35 6.12 11.52 3.63
N LEU A 36 6.99 10.87 2.84
CA LEU A 36 7.71 11.54 1.74
C LEU A 36 6.77 12.05 0.65
N CYS A 37 5.73 11.28 0.29
CA CYS A 37 4.72 11.73 -0.66
C CYS A 37 3.96 12.96 -0.13
N ASP A 38 3.62 12.96 1.16
CA ASP A 38 2.98 14.11 1.82
C ASP A 38 3.87 15.36 1.76
N GLU A 39 5.16 15.21 2.06
CA GLU A 39 6.13 16.28 1.98
C GLU A 39 6.27 16.81 0.54
N LEU A 40 6.40 15.91 -0.43
CA LEU A 40 6.49 16.27 -1.85
C LEU A 40 5.24 17.01 -2.32
N SER A 41 4.04 16.61 -1.87
CA SER A 41 2.80 17.34 -2.16
C SER A 41 2.87 18.77 -1.63
N ARG A 42 3.28 18.96 -0.37
CA ARG A 42 3.39 20.30 0.28
C ARG A 42 4.45 21.19 -0.37
N ARG A 43 5.49 20.61 -0.98
CA ARG A 43 6.54 21.34 -1.70
C ARG A 43 6.08 21.88 -3.07
N GLN A 44 4.90 21.50 -3.57
CA GLN A 44 4.33 22.10 -4.77
C GLN A 44 3.74 23.47 -4.44
N THR A 45 4.61 24.49 -4.39
CA THR A 45 4.28 25.86 -4.00
C THR A 45 4.35 26.83 -5.17
N GLU A 46 3.72 27.98 -5.02
CA GLU A 46 3.84 29.09 -5.99
C GLU A 46 5.30 29.50 -6.21
N ALA A 47 6.15 29.49 -5.17
CA ALA A 47 7.56 29.83 -5.30
C ALA A 47 8.33 28.87 -6.24
N LYS A 48 7.85 27.63 -6.39
CA LYS A 48 8.44 26.63 -7.29
C LYS A 48 7.94 26.76 -8.73
N TRP A 49 6.66 27.09 -8.90
CA TRP A 49 5.99 27.01 -10.19
C TRP A 49 5.73 28.40 -10.82
N GLY A 50 5.54 29.44 -10.02
CA GLY A 50 5.15 30.78 -10.46
C GLY A 50 3.66 31.06 -10.27
N ARG A 51 3.22 32.25 -10.69
CA ARG A 51 1.84 32.75 -10.53
C ARG A 51 1.00 32.69 -11.81
N GLU A 52 1.63 32.40 -12.93
CA GLU A 52 0.95 32.31 -14.21
C GLU A 52 -0.01 31.12 -14.22
N GLU A 53 -1.10 31.24 -14.98
CA GLU A 53 -2.20 30.27 -14.98
C GLU A 53 -1.73 28.85 -15.30
N GLY A 54 -0.85 28.70 -16.31
CA GLY A 54 -0.27 27.42 -16.71
C GLY A 54 0.50 26.75 -15.55
N PRO A 55 1.57 27.37 -15.01
CA PRO A 55 2.31 26.81 -13.89
C PRO A 55 1.48 26.55 -12.62
N VAL A 56 0.46 27.38 -12.32
CA VAL A 56 -0.48 27.13 -11.22
C VAL A 56 -1.30 25.85 -11.47
N ALA A 57 -1.70 25.59 -12.71
CA ALA A 57 -2.36 24.33 -13.06
C ALA A 57 -1.42 23.13 -12.85
N PHE A 58 -0.16 23.21 -13.28
CA PHE A 58 0.85 22.17 -13.04
C PHE A 58 1.08 21.92 -11.54
N GLN A 59 1.20 22.98 -10.74
CA GLN A 59 1.34 22.89 -9.29
C GLN A 59 0.24 22.02 -8.67
N ARG A 60 -1.03 22.28 -9.03
CA ARG A 60 -2.20 21.54 -8.52
C ARG A 60 -2.17 20.07 -8.93
N VAL A 61 -1.84 19.79 -10.18
CA VAL A 61 -1.77 18.40 -10.71
C VAL A 61 -0.71 17.60 -9.96
N TYR A 62 0.51 18.12 -9.82
CA TYR A 62 1.58 17.42 -9.10
C TYR A 62 1.28 17.28 -7.61
N ALA A 63 0.67 18.28 -6.97
CA ALA A 63 0.26 18.18 -5.56
C ALA A 63 -0.75 17.04 -5.35
N SER A 64 -1.74 16.94 -6.25
CA SER A 64 -2.76 15.90 -6.22
C SER A 64 -2.17 14.51 -6.48
N TYR A 65 -1.27 14.37 -7.46
CA TYR A 65 -0.58 13.11 -7.74
C TYR A 65 0.09 12.54 -6.50
N TRP A 66 0.88 13.35 -5.78
CA TRP A 66 1.56 12.88 -4.57
C TRP A 66 0.59 12.51 -3.44
N GLN A 67 -0.56 13.19 -3.33
CA GLN A 67 -1.61 12.80 -2.37
C GLN A 67 -2.23 11.45 -2.73
N GLN A 68 -2.44 11.18 -4.03
CA GLN A 68 -2.96 9.89 -4.49
C GLN A 68 -1.99 8.74 -4.19
N GLU A 69 -0.68 8.95 -4.43
CA GLU A 69 0.35 7.97 -4.08
C GLU A 69 0.44 7.74 -2.57
N LYS A 70 0.33 8.80 -1.75
CA LYS A 70 0.24 8.68 -0.28
C LYS A 70 -0.94 7.80 0.13
N THR A 71 -2.14 8.10 -0.36
CA THR A 71 -3.33 7.29 -0.09
C THR A 71 -3.15 5.85 -0.53
N ALA A 72 -2.38 5.62 -1.61
CA ALA A 72 -2.10 4.27 -2.04
C ALA A 72 -1.21 3.49 -1.09
N LEU A 73 -0.14 4.12 -0.61
CA LEU A 73 0.75 3.53 0.39
C LEU A 73 0.02 3.27 1.71
N GLU A 74 -0.85 4.19 2.16
CA GLU A 74 -1.69 3.99 3.34
C GLU A 74 -2.65 2.80 3.19
N GLY A 75 -3.24 2.63 2.00
CA GLY A 75 -4.06 1.46 1.68
C GLY A 75 -3.26 0.15 1.70
N MET A 76 -2.02 0.16 1.19
CA MET A 76 -1.13 -1.01 1.27
C MET A 76 -0.77 -1.34 2.72
N ILE A 77 -0.50 -0.34 3.58
CA ILE A 77 -0.25 -0.54 5.01
C ILE A 77 -1.44 -1.25 5.66
N GLN A 78 -2.67 -0.83 5.37
CA GLN A 78 -3.87 -1.47 5.91
C GLN A 78 -4.00 -2.94 5.44
N ASN A 79 -3.70 -3.23 4.17
CA ASN A 79 -3.74 -4.59 3.65
C ASN A 79 -2.68 -5.49 4.30
N VAL A 80 -1.45 -4.97 4.48
CA VAL A 80 -0.38 -5.68 5.20
C VAL A 80 -0.79 -5.95 6.64
N GLY A 81 -1.40 -4.99 7.33
CA GLY A 81 -1.93 -5.17 8.69
C GLY A 81 -2.98 -6.28 8.77
N LYS A 82 -4.00 -6.25 7.89
CA LYS A 82 -5.03 -7.29 7.82
C LYS A 82 -4.44 -8.68 7.54
N PHE A 83 -3.44 -8.76 6.66
CA PHE A 83 -2.75 -10.02 6.38
C PHE A 83 -2.02 -10.53 7.63
N ALA A 84 -1.25 -9.68 8.29
CA ALA A 84 -0.52 -10.04 9.50
C ALA A 84 -1.46 -10.49 10.63
N ASP A 85 -2.61 -9.84 10.80
CA ASP A 85 -3.62 -10.24 11.77
C ASP A 85 -4.25 -11.60 11.44
N ALA A 86 -4.52 -11.88 10.16
CA ALA A 86 -4.97 -13.20 9.73
C ALA A 86 -3.93 -14.29 10.02
N VAL A 87 -2.64 -14.00 9.83
CA VAL A 87 -1.55 -14.93 10.16
C VAL A 87 -1.44 -15.16 11.68
N LYS A 88 -1.60 -14.11 12.51
CA LYS A 88 -1.63 -14.23 13.98
C LYS A 88 -2.80 -15.11 14.45
N GLU A 89 -3.98 -14.91 13.87
CA GLU A 89 -5.15 -15.73 14.18
C GLU A 89 -4.94 -17.20 13.76
N ALA A 90 -4.36 -17.43 12.59
CA ALA A 90 -4.03 -18.78 12.14
C ALA A 90 -3.01 -19.47 13.06
N LEU A 91 -1.99 -18.75 13.54
CA LEU A 91 -1.06 -19.25 14.56
C LEU A 91 -1.78 -19.66 15.84
N ALA A 92 -2.69 -18.81 16.36
CA ALA A 92 -3.44 -19.11 17.57
C ALA A 92 -4.35 -20.35 17.40
N ASN A 93 -5.02 -20.48 16.26
CA ASN A 93 -5.83 -21.67 15.95
C ASN A 93 -4.97 -22.93 15.87
N LEU A 94 -3.80 -22.83 15.23
CA LEU A 94 -2.86 -23.94 15.09
C LEU A 94 -2.25 -24.35 16.44
N GLU A 95 -2.02 -23.40 17.36
CA GLU A 95 -1.64 -23.68 18.75
C GLU A 95 -2.76 -24.33 19.57
N ALA A 96 -4.01 -24.03 19.26
CA ALA A 96 -5.19 -24.68 19.84
C ALA A 96 -5.49 -26.07 19.25
N GLY A 97 -4.71 -26.54 18.28
CA GLY A 97 -4.87 -27.86 17.65
C GLY A 97 -5.85 -27.89 16.48
N ASP A 98 -6.19 -26.74 15.88
CA ASP A 98 -7.03 -26.66 14.69
C ASP A 98 -6.25 -27.09 13.43
N GLU A 99 -6.52 -28.30 12.94
CA GLU A 99 -5.89 -28.86 11.74
C GLU A 99 -6.23 -28.07 10.46
N ASP A 100 -7.32 -27.29 10.46
CA ASP A 100 -7.76 -26.47 9.33
C ASP A 100 -7.21 -25.04 9.33
N ALA A 101 -6.35 -24.68 10.28
CA ALA A 101 -5.84 -23.30 10.45
C ALA A 101 -5.23 -22.73 9.14
N ALA A 102 -4.47 -23.55 8.40
CA ALA A 102 -3.87 -23.14 7.12
C ALA A 102 -4.91 -22.91 6.02
N THR A 103 -5.95 -23.74 5.96
CA THR A 103 -7.05 -23.60 4.99
C THR A 103 -7.83 -22.32 5.26
N LYS A 104 -8.15 -22.04 6.53
CA LYS A 104 -8.83 -20.80 6.96
C LYS A 104 -7.99 -19.57 6.67
N LEU A 105 -6.67 -19.63 6.90
CA LEU A 105 -5.75 -18.56 6.53
C LEU A 105 -5.83 -18.25 5.02
N ASN A 106 -5.69 -19.28 4.17
CA ASN A 106 -5.74 -19.12 2.72
C ASN A 106 -7.05 -18.47 2.24
N GLN A 107 -8.19 -18.86 2.83
CA GLN A 107 -9.49 -18.26 2.51
C GLN A 107 -9.55 -16.77 2.92
N LYS A 108 -9.04 -16.41 4.10
CA LYS A 108 -9.03 -15.02 4.57
C LYS A 108 -8.12 -14.14 3.72
N VAL A 109 -6.91 -14.60 3.42
CA VAL A 109 -5.92 -13.79 2.69
C VAL A 109 -6.25 -13.64 1.20
N ALA A 110 -7.03 -14.56 0.62
CA ALA A 110 -7.52 -14.43 -0.75
C ALA A 110 -8.37 -13.16 -0.99
N GLY A 111 -9.02 -12.65 0.08
CA GLY A 111 -9.77 -11.39 0.03
C GLY A 111 -8.93 -10.13 0.29
N ILE A 112 -7.64 -10.26 0.57
CA ILE A 112 -6.75 -9.15 0.90
C ILE A 112 -5.95 -8.77 -0.35
N PRO A 113 -6.15 -7.56 -0.92
CA PRO A 113 -5.41 -7.15 -2.11
C PRO A 113 -3.92 -6.99 -1.80
N SER A 114 -3.04 -7.58 -2.61
CA SER A 114 -1.59 -7.40 -2.51
C SER A 114 -1.13 -6.01 -2.97
N MET A 115 -1.94 -5.35 -3.79
CA MET A 115 -1.72 -4.00 -4.30
C MET A 115 -2.91 -3.12 -3.95
N TYR A 116 -2.64 -1.86 -3.61
CA TYR A 116 -3.71 -0.86 -3.53
C TYR A 116 -3.81 -0.10 -4.85
N MET A 117 -5.05 0.18 -5.25
CA MET A 117 -5.38 1.06 -6.36
C MET A 117 -6.31 2.13 -5.81
N SER A 118 -5.92 3.41 -5.92
CA SER A 118 -6.78 4.51 -5.48
C SER A 118 -8.11 4.47 -6.22
N GLU A 119 -9.20 4.89 -5.56
CA GLU A 119 -10.48 4.99 -6.25
C GLU A 119 -10.39 5.88 -7.49
N GLU A 120 -9.60 6.95 -7.42
CA GLU A 120 -9.38 7.83 -8.57
C GLU A 120 -8.66 7.11 -9.71
N LYS A 121 -7.61 6.33 -9.43
CA LYS A 121 -6.94 5.51 -10.45
C LYS A 121 -7.85 4.43 -10.98
N ARG A 122 -8.68 3.82 -10.13
CA ARG A 122 -9.68 2.82 -10.53
C ARG A 122 -10.73 3.45 -11.45
N ARG A 123 -11.29 4.60 -11.09
CA ARG A 123 -12.20 5.39 -11.93
C ARG A 123 -11.54 5.80 -13.25
N LEU A 124 -10.29 6.22 -13.25
CA LEU A 124 -9.55 6.58 -14.46
C LEU A 124 -9.34 5.38 -15.39
N LEU A 125 -8.97 4.22 -14.83
CA LEU A 125 -8.80 2.97 -15.59
C LEU A 125 -10.14 2.39 -16.08
N ASP A 126 -11.22 2.58 -15.32
CA ASP A 126 -12.58 2.12 -15.64
C ASP A 126 -13.34 3.12 -16.53
N SER A 127 -12.83 4.35 -16.71
CA SER A 127 -13.45 5.36 -17.57
C SER A 127 -13.08 5.15 -19.05
N GLU A 128 -14.04 5.37 -19.96
CA GLU A 128 -13.83 5.37 -21.41
C GLU A 128 -12.91 6.51 -21.92
N PHE A 129 -12.38 7.37 -21.05
CA PHE A 129 -11.71 8.63 -21.42
C PHE A 129 -10.27 8.49 -21.93
N GLY A 130 -9.80 7.28 -22.23
CA GLY A 130 -8.46 7.07 -22.77
C GLY A 130 -7.35 7.49 -21.80
N ALA A 131 -6.09 7.39 -22.26
CA ALA A 131 -4.92 7.70 -21.44
C ALA A 131 -5.04 9.09 -20.78
N LEU A 132 -4.49 9.22 -19.56
CA LEU A 132 -4.26 10.51 -18.91
C LEU A 132 -3.79 11.54 -19.95
N PRO A 133 -4.28 12.79 -19.93
CA PRO A 133 -3.72 13.81 -20.79
C PRO A 133 -2.20 13.82 -20.56
N ILE A 134 -1.45 13.39 -21.58
CA ILE A 134 -0.01 13.56 -21.63
C ILE A 134 0.18 15.07 -21.43
N PRO A 135 0.93 15.52 -20.41
CA PRO A 135 1.21 16.94 -20.29
C PRO A 135 1.70 17.42 -21.66
N PRO A 136 1.10 18.48 -22.24
CA PRO A 136 1.42 18.92 -23.59
C PRO A 136 2.95 19.06 -23.70
N ASP A 137 3.53 18.54 -24.80
CA ASP A 137 4.97 18.45 -25.00
C ASP A 137 5.67 19.70 -24.47
N LEU A 138 6.44 19.52 -23.39
CA LEU A 138 7.09 20.61 -22.65
C LEU A 138 8.32 21.19 -23.39
N PHE A 139 8.40 21.02 -24.70
CA PHE A 139 9.49 21.54 -25.52
C PHE A 139 8.98 22.08 -26.85
N TYR A 140 8.84 23.41 -26.91
CA TYR A 140 9.02 24.23 -28.09
C TYR A 140 9.93 25.41 -27.75
#